data_AF-A0A7S2XKQ7-F1
#
_entry.id   AF-A0A7S2XKQ7-F1
#
_cell.length_a   1.000
_cell.length_b   1.000
_cell.length_c   1.000
_cell.angle_alpha   90.00
_cell.angle_beta   90.00
_cell.angle_gamma   90.00
#
_symmetry.space_group_name_H-M   'P 1'
#
loop_
_entity.id
_entity.type
_entity.pdbx_description
1 polymer ?
#
loop_
_entity_poly.entity_id
_entity_poly.type
_entity_poly.pdbx_seq_one_letter_code
_entity_poly.pdbx_strand_id
1 'polypeptide(L)'
;LPMINIMNKDGSLNENAGSYEGLDRFVARDTLWNDMESNNLVIKVEPHMQRVPRSQRGGEIIEPLVSSQWFIKTEGMGAKALKAVEDGDIKIVPARFEKTWNNWLTDIRDW
;
A
#
# COMPACT_ATOMS: atom_id res chain seq x y z
N LEU A 1 -14.47 6.60 -10.41
CA LEU A 1 -14.08 8.01 -10.13
C LEU A 1 -12.69 8.23 -10.69
N PRO A 2 -12.33 9.46 -11.13
CA PRO A 2 -10.96 9.77 -11.55
C PRO A 2 -9.97 9.52 -10.40
N MET A 3 -8.78 9.00 -10.71
CA MET A 3 -7.69 8.90 -9.74
C MET A 3 -6.90 10.22 -9.73
N ILE A 4 -7.02 10.97 -8.62
CA ILE A 4 -6.33 12.25 -8.43
C ILE A 4 -5.16 12.02 -7.49
N ASN A 5 -3.96 12.38 -7.92
CA ASN A 5 -2.75 12.33 -7.11
C ASN A 5 -2.45 13.71 -6.50
N ILE A 6 -2.33 13.78 -5.17
CA ILE A 6 -2.04 15.03 -4.45
C ILE A 6 -0.57 15.18 -4.04
N MET A 7 0.30 14.21 -4.36
CA MET A 7 1.64 14.11 -3.79
C MET A 7 2.73 14.11 -4.85
N ASN A 8 3.81 14.84 -4.58
CA ASN A 8 5.07 14.79 -5.31
C ASN A 8 5.91 13.57 -4.87
N LYS A 9 6.95 13.24 -5.65
CA LYS A 9 7.78 12.05 -5.40
C LYS A 9 8.63 12.14 -4.12
N ASP A 10 8.86 13.34 -3.60
CA ASP A 10 9.58 13.61 -2.36
C ASP A 10 8.69 13.58 -1.11
N GLY A 11 7.37 13.38 -1.29
CA GLY A 11 6.40 13.37 -0.19
C GLY A 11 5.83 14.74 0.15
N SER A 12 6.15 15.79 -0.62
CA SER A 12 5.45 17.08 -0.54
C SER A 12 4.10 17.00 -1.26
N LEU A 13 3.18 17.92 -0.95
CA LEU A 13 1.93 18.04 -1.68
C LEU A 13 2.08 18.90 -2.94
N ASN A 14 1.30 18.58 -3.98
CA ASN A 14 1.27 19.26 -5.28
C ASN A 14 0.08 20.21 -5.41
N GLU A 15 -0.13 20.79 -6.60
CA GLU A 15 -1.17 21.80 -6.88
C GLU A 15 -2.61 21.31 -6.63
N ASN A 16 -2.83 19.99 -6.60
CA ASN A 16 -4.15 19.41 -6.30
C ASN A 16 -4.50 19.50 -4.80
N ALA A 17 -3.55 19.85 -3.93
CA ALA A 17 -3.76 20.01 -2.50
C ALA A 17 -4.21 21.42 -2.09
N GLY A 18 -4.38 22.35 -3.03
CA GLY A 18 -4.85 23.70 -2.75
C GLY A 18 -3.92 24.45 -1.78
N SER A 19 -4.46 24.97 -0.68
CA SER A 19 -3.71 25.75 0.31
C SER A 19 -2.54 25.01 0.97
N TYR A 20 -2.47 23.69 0.83
CA TYR A 20 -1.41 22.85 1.39
C TYR A 20 -0.30 22.50 0.39
N GLU A 21 -0.37 23.02 -0.85
CA GLU A 21 0.66 22.85 -1.87
C GLU A 21 2.06 23.22 -1.33
N GLY A 22 3.06 22.38 -1.61
CA GLY A 22 4.45 22.58 -1.21
C GLY A 22 4.78 22.12 0.22
N LEU A 23 3.80 21.81 1.06
CA LEU A 23 4.04 21.29 2.40
C LEU A 23 4.47 19.82 2.37
N ASP A 24 5.38 19.43 3.27
CA ASP A 24 5.62 18.00 3.56
C ASP A 24 4.34 17.37 4.14
N ARG A 25 4.06 16.12 3.77
CA ARG A 25 2.84 15.40 4.15
C ARG A 25 2.53 15.36 5.64
N PHE A 26 3.52 15.36 6.52
CA PHE A 26 3.26 15.37 7.97
C PHE A 26 2.86 16.76 8.44
N VAL A 27 3.56 17.79 7.96
CA VAL A 27 3.22 19.20 8.22
C VAL A 27 1.82 19.51 7.68
N ALA A 28 1.51 19.04 6.46
CA ALA A 28 0.20 19.21 5.87
C ALA A 28 -0.90 18.52 6.68
N ARG A 29 -0.65 17.31 7.22
CA ARG A 29 -1.61 16.59 8.08
C ARG A 29 -1.94 17.39 9.35
N ASP A 30 -0.92 17.89 10.04
CA ASP A 30 -1.12 18.67 11.27
C ASP A 30 -1.82 20.00 10.97
N THR A 31 -1.47 20.65 9.86
CA THR A 31 -2.08 21.91 9.43
C THR A 31 -3.56 21.72 9.06
N LEU A 32 -3.86 20.71 8.24
CA LEU A 32 -5.23 20.34 7.87
C LEU A 32 -6.07 20.05 9.10
N TRP A 33 -5.51 19.34 10.08
CA TRP A 33 -6.21 19.02 11.31
C TRP A 33 -6.59 20.29 12.10
N ASN A 34 -5.64 21.20 12.29
CA ASN A 34 -5.87 22.48 12.97
C ASN A 34 -6.92 23.34 12.23
N ASP A 35 -6.89 23.35 10.89
CA ASP A 35 -7.88 24.05 10.08
C ASP A 35 -9.27 23.43 10.26
N MET A 36 -9.38 22.10 10.27
CA MET A 36 -10.65 21.41 10.52
C MET A 36 -11.21 21.75 11.91
N GLU A 37 -10.37 21.79 12.95
CA GLU A 37 -10.79 22.20 14.29
C GLU A 37 -11.27 23.65 14.32
N SER A 38 -10.51 24.56 13.71
CA SER A 38 -10.84 26.00 13.64
C SER A 38 -12.14 26.27 12.88
N ASN A 39 -12.45 25.44 11.88
CA ASN A 39 -13.69 25.51 11.09
C ASN A 39 -14.85 24.69 11.69
N ASN A 40 -14.69 24.14 12.91
CA ASN A 40 -15.70 23.33 13.58
C ASN A 40 -16.18 22.12 12.74
N LEU A 41 -15.25 21.52 11.98
CA LEU A 41 -15.46 20.32 11.15
C LEU A 41 -15.08 19.02 11.89
N VAL A 42 -14.65 19.10 13.15
CA VAL A 42 -14.20 17.97 13.96
C VAL A 42 -15.27 17.58 14.98
N ILE A 43 -15.71 16.32 14.94
CA ILE A 43 -16.71 15.79 15.88
C ILE A 43 -16.05 15.25 17.16
N LYS A 44 -14.91 14.54 17.03
CA LYS A 44 -14.23 13.88 18.16
C LYS A 44 -12.76 13.60 17.81
N VAL A 45 -11.92 13.59 18.85
CA VAL A 45 -10.53 13.11 18.81
C VAL A 45 -10.38 11.98 19.81
N GLU A 46 -9.77 10.87 19.38
CA GLU A 46 -9.48 9.75 20.28
C GLU A 46 -8.18 9.03 19.89
N PRO A 47 -7.44 8.48 20.87
CA PRO A 47 -6.26 7.67 20.58
C PRO A 47 -6.65 6.42 19.78
N HIS A 48 -5.94 6.18 18.67
CA HIS A 48 -6.14 5.00 17.84
C HIS A 48 -4.81 4.40 17.42
N MET A 49 -4.63 3.10 17.66
CA MET A 49 -3.42 2.39 17.21
C MET A 49 -3.57 1.98 15.75
N GLN A 50 -2.78 2.61 14.88
CA GLN A 50 -2.73 2.30 13.45
C GLN A 50 -1.56 1.38 13.10
N ARG A 51 -1.76 0.51 12.11
CA ARG A 51 -0.67 -0.24 11.47
C ARG A 51 -0.16 0.57 10.28
N VAL A 52 0.99 1.21 10.44
CA VAL A 52 1.61 2.04 9.41
C VAL A 52 2.62 1.20 8.62
N PRO A 53 2.46 1.04 7.29
CA PRO A 53 3.39 0.29 6.46
C PRO A 53 4.75 0.99 6.39
N ARG A 54 5.82 0.22 6.47
CA ARG A 54 7.20 0.72 6.42
C ARG A 54 8.03 -0.05 5.42
N SER A 55 8.98 0.64 4.80
CA SER A 55 10.03 0.06 3.96
C SER A 55 10.78 -1.01 4.75
N GLN A 56 10.91 -2.22 4.19
CA GLN A 56 11.61 -3.31 4.86
C GLN A 56 13.09 -3.00 5.12
N ARG A 57 13.72 -2.17 4.26
CA ARG A 57 15.16 -1.88 4.34
C ARG A 57 15.47 -0.61 5.13
N GLY A 58 14.84 0.50 4.79
CA GLY A 58 15.12 1.80 5.41
C GLY A 58 14.17 2.18 6.56
N GLY A 59 13.04 1.48 6.69
CA GLY A 59 12.07 1.70 7.77
C GLY A 59 11.20 2.95 7.60
N GLU A 60 11.36 3.70 6.51
CA GLU A 60 10.53 4.87 6.19
C GLU A 60 9.08 4.46 5.94
N ILE A 61 8.14 5.37 6.21
CA ILE A 61 6.71 5.15 5.93
C ILE A 61 6.49 5.10 4.42
N ILE A 62 5.76 4.08 3.95
CA ILE A 62 5.41 3.92 2.54
C ILE A 62 4.14 4.72 2.24
N GLU A 63 4.20 5.51 1.17
CA GLU A 63 3.06 6.27 0.67
C GLU A 63 2.54 5.66 -0.65
N PRO A 64 1.23 5.46 -0.82
CA PRO A 64 0.66 5.00 -2.08
C PRO A 64 0.70 6.12 -3.12
N LEU A 65 1.36 5.86 -4.25
CA LEU A 65 1.46 6.79 -5.37
C LEU A 65 1.10 6.08 -6.68
N VAL A 66 0.12 6.62 -7.40
CA VAL A 66 -0.23 6.13 -8.74
C VAL A 66 0.87 6.55 -9.70
N SER A 67 1.54 5.58 -10.31
CA SER A 67 2.62 5.82 -11.27
C SER A 67 2.60 4.76 -12.37
N SER A 68 3.10 5.12 -13.55
CA SER A 68 3.33 4.15 -14.63
C SER A 68 4.49 3.25 -14.23
N GLN A 69 4.24 1.95 -14.20
CA GLN A 69 5.22 0.93 -13.87
C GLN A 69 5.11 -0.27 -14.79
N TRP A 70 6.16 -1.07 -14.81
CA TRP A 70 6.16 -2.37 -15.47
C TRP A 70 5.54 -3.40 -14.56
N PHE A 71 4.59 -4.17 -15.09
CA PHE A 71 3.94 -5.26 -14.38
C PHE A 71 4.10 -6.56 -15.15
N ILE A 72 4.20 -7.67 -14.43
CA ILE A 72 4.16 -9.02 -14.99
C ILE A 72 2.80 -9.64 -14.65
N LYS A 73 2.10 -10.19 -15.66
CA LYS A 73 0.86 -10.92 -15.43
C LYS A 73 1.14 -12.25 -14.73
N THR A 74 0.86 -12.33 -13.43
CA THR A 74 1.34 -13.45 -12.58
C THR A 74 0.36 -14.60 -12.47
N GLU A 75 -0.93 -14.38 -12.74
CA GLU A 75 -2.00 -15.39 -12.59
C GLU A 75 -1.67 -16.74 -13.25
N GLY A 76 -1.22 -16.72 -14.51
CA GLY A 76 -0.86 -17.95 -15.24
C GLY A 76 0.40 -18.63 -14.72
N MET A 77 1.33 -17.87 -14.15
CA MET A 77 2.54 -18.42 -13.51
C MET A 77 2.18 -19.06 -12.16
N GLY A 78 1.35 -18.38 -11.37
CA GLY A 78 0.84 -18.89 -10.09
C GLY A 78 0.06 -20.19 -10.25
N ALA A 79 -0.84 -20.26 -11.24
CA ALA A 79 -1.60 -21.48 -11.53
C ALA A 79 -0.71 -22.68 -11.89
N LYS A 80 0.35 -22.47 -12.70
CA LYS A 80 1.32 -23.53 -13.03
C LYS A 80 2.10 -24.00 -11.79
N ALA A 81 2.50 -23.05 -10.94
CA ALA A 81 3.26 -23.33 -9.72
C ALA A 81 2.42 -24.07 -8.66
N LEU A 82 1.13 -23.74 -8.54
CA LEU A 82 0.17 -24.49 -7.73
C LEU A 82 0.04 -25.94 -8.22
N LYS A 83 -0.20 -26.12 -9.52
CA LYS A 83 -0.38 -27.43 -10.14
C LYS A 83 0.83 -28.34 -9.97
N ALA A 84 2.05 -27.80 -10.10
CA ALA A 84 3.27 -28.60 -9.90
C ALA A 84 3.40 -29.17 -8.47
N VAL A 85 2.85 -28.49 -7.46
CA VAL A 85 2.83 -29.02 -6.08
C VAL A 85 1.69 -30.03 -5.92
N GLU A 86 0.52 -29.76 -6.50
CA GLU A 86 -0.64 -30.66 -6.48
C GLU A 86 -0.35 -32.00 -7.17
N ASP A 87 0.29 -31.97 -8.34
CA ASP A 87 0.66 -33.15 -9.13
C ASP A 87 1.86 -33.92 -8.53
N GLY A 88 2.54 -33.33 -7.53
CA GLY A 88 3.69 -33.94 -6.84
C GLY A 88 5.03 -33.76 -7.55
N ASP A 89 5.09 -33.00 -8.65
CA ASP A 89 6.34 -32.62 -9.34
C ASP A 89 7.26 -31.80 -8.42
N ILE A 90 6.67 -31.00 -7.54
CA ILE A 90 7.37 -30.24 -6.49
C ILE A 90 6.85 -30.68 -5.13
N LYS A 91 7.77 -31.09 -4.24
CA LYS A 91 7.45 -31.43 -2.86
C LYS A 91 7.92 -30.34 -1.90
N ILE A 92 6.99 -29.75 -1.16
CA ILE A 92 7.31 -28.74 -0.14
C ILE A 92 7.59 -29.42 1.19
N VAL A 93 8.75 -29.13 1.79
CA VAL A 93 9.17 -29.68 3.08
C VAL A 93 9.49 -28.56 4.05
N PRO A 94 8.91 -28.55 5.27
CA PRO A 94 7.82 -29.40 5.76
C PRO A 94 6.46 -29.21 5.07
N ALA A 95 5.67 -30.29 4.94
CA ALA A 95 4.38 -30.32 4.24
C ALA A 95 3.36 -29.27 4.71
N ARG A 96 3.44 -28.84 5.99
CA ARG A 96 2.56 -27.77 6.52
C ARG A 96 2.64 -26.45 5.74
N PHE A 97 3.75 -26.21 5.04
CA PHE A 97 3.93 -24.99 4.25
C PHE A 97 3.21 -25.00 2.90
N GLU A 98 2.69 -26.15 2.44
CA GLU A 98 1.83 -26.21 1.25
C GLU A 98 0.60 -25.32 1.40
N LYS A 99 0.02 -25.25 2.60
CA LYS A 99 -1.08 -24.33 2.87
C LYS A 99 -0.68 -22.87 2.67
N THR A 100 0.50 -22.47 3.13
CA THR A 100 1.01 -21.09 2.95
C THR A 100 1.28 -20.80 1.49
N TRP A 101 1.87 -21.75 0.77
CA TRP A 101 2.11 -21.67 -0.67
C TRP A 101 0.82 -21.47 -1.45
N ASN A 102 -0.17 -22.33 -1.20
CA ASN A 102 -1.47 -22.25 -1.86
C ASN A 102 -2.14 -20.91 -1.60
N ASN A 103 -2.22 -20.50 -0.33
CA ASN A 103 -2.83 -19.22 0.05
C ASN A 103 -2.17 -18.02 -0.64
N TRP A 104 -0.86 -18.05 -0.87
CA TRP A 104 -0.16 -16.93 -1.51
C TRP A 104 -0.40 -16.89 -3.02
N LEU A 105 -0.48 -18.05 -3.68
CA LEU A 105 -0.62 -18.13 -5.13
C LEU A 105 -2.07 -18.11 -5.63
N THR A 106 -3.06 -18.47 -4.82
CA THR A 106 -4.48 -18.49 -5.23
C THR A 106 -4.99 -17.11 -5.62
N ASP A 107 -4.67 -16.07 -4.84
CA ASP A 107 -5.10 -14.68 -5.09
C ASP A 107 -3.92 -13.77 -5.45
N ILE A 108 -2.93 -14.32 -6.16
CA ILE A 108 -1.74 -13.56 -6.56
C ILE A 108 -2.14 -12.36 -7.43
N ARG A 109 -1.53 -11.21 -7.14
CA ARG A 109 -1.68 -9.98 -7.93
C ARG A 109 -0.49 -9.83 -8.88
N ASP A 110 -0.69 -9.10 -9.96
CA ASP A 110 0.38 -8.77 -10.89
C ASP A 110 1.52 -8.08 -10.13
N TRP A 111 2.75 -8.51 -10.43
CA TRP A 111 3.96 -8.03 -9.78
C TRP A 111 4.52 -6.85 -10.53
#